data_AF-A0A5C4XL35-F1
#
_entry.id   AF-A0A5C4XL35-F1
#
_cell.length_a   1.000
_cell.length_b   1.000
_cell.length_c   1.000
_cell.angle_alpha   90.00
_cell.angle_beta   90.00
_cell.angle_gamma   90.00
#
_symmetry.space_group_name_H-M   'P 1'
#
loop_
_entity.id
_entity.type
_entity.pdbx_description
1 polymer ?
#
loop_
_entity_poly.entity_id
_entity_poly.type
_entity_poly.pdbx_seq_one_letter_code
_entity_poly.pdbx_strand_id
1 'polypeptide(L)'
;MTTTSSKRLSRRGALAAAVLAATLGAVGAAPASAAPSDRTVVDAWHHDFLQRGADDAGFDRYTSFIQTFGPVAAADDLTKTREYAQHQVGQLYWKHLQRQPDPGAAYWVDGVAEGRFPLEWVNQNILASPEYAALWAKVYGSSKPSVTADAWIRTLLNRRASADETAYWGDRIKRYGRLGALRDLYYTPEAVYQRINGHYLELLDRPVDGGGYSYWYGLETKDDRAVQVQIAASPEYRERSDDRS
;
A
#
# COMPACT_ATOMS: atom_id res chain seq x y z
N MET A 1 -9.30 2.59 60.60
CA MET A 1 -10.02 3.02 61.82
C MET A 1 -10.27 4.52 61.74
N THR A 2 -11.56 4.87 61.71
CA THR A 2 -12.19 6.10 62.22
C THR A 2 -11.71 7.50 61.78
N THR A 3 -12.60 8.12 61.00
CA THR A 3 -12.92 9.53 60.72
C THR A 3 -12.92 10.52 61.89
N THR A 4 -12.99 11.82 61.51
CA THR A 4 -13.61 13.04 62.16
C THR A 4 -12.56 14.17 62.26
N SER A 5 -12.74 15.48 62.02
CA SER A 5 -13.85 16.46 61.94
C SER A 5 -13.25 17.77 61.36
N SER A 6 -13.92 18.56 60.50
CA SER A 6 -14.74 19.75 60.83
C SER A 6 -14.16 21.10 60.35
N LYS A 7 -14.95 21.74 59.46
CA LYS A 7 -15.28 23.17 59.29
C LYS A 7 -14.38 24.26 59.93
N ARG A 8 -14.06 25.29 59.14
CA ARG A 8 -14.64 26.67 59.24
C ARG A 8 -14.19 27.62 58.10
N LEU A 9 -15.15 28.46 57.67
CA LEU A 9 -15.03 29.67 56.84
C LEU A 9 -14.09 30.72 57.51
N SER A 10 -13.60 31.83 56.96
CA SER A 10 -13.88 32.66 55.78
C SER A 10 -12.70 33.64 55.65
N ARG A 11 -12.44 34.23 54.48
CA ARG A 11 -12.13 35.68 54.42
C ARG A 11 -12.41 36.24 53.02
N ARG A 12 -13.19 37.32 53.04
CA ARG A 12 -13.64 38.13 51.90
C ARG A 12 -12.48 38.91 51.28
N GLY A 13 -12.58 39.15 49.98
CA GLY A 13 -11.81 40.15 49.24
C GLY A 13 -12.46 40.35 47.88
N ALA A 14 -13.41 41.27 47.79
CA ALA A 14 -14.00 41.72 46.53
C ALA A 14 -12.94 42.43 45.69
N LEU A 15 -13.04 42.34 44.35
CA LEU A 15 -12.61 43.42 43.45
C LEU A 15 -13.21 43.24 42.06
N ALA A 16 -14.02 44.26 41.71
CA ALA A 16 -14.22 44.90 40.42
C ALA A 16 -14.56 44.05 39.17
N ALA A 17 -15.76 44.30 38.67
CA ALA A 17 -16.13 44.14 37.27
C ALA A 17 -15.29 45.08 36.40
N ALA A 18 -14.76 44.56 35.30
CA ALA A 18 -14.34 45.34 34.14
C ALA A 18 -14.94 44.67 32.89
N VAL A 19 -15.96 45.31 32.34
CA VAL A 19 -16.47 45.00 31.00
C VAL A 19 -15.51 45.64 30.02
N LEU A 20 -14.71 44.82 29.34
CA LEU A 20 -13.98 45.24 28.14
C LEU A 20 -14.73 44.68 26.93
N ALA A 21 -15.45 45.57 26.26
CA ALA A 21 -15.88 45.35 24.89
C ALA A 21 -14.63 45.40 24.00
N ALA A 22 -14.15 44.23 23.59
CA ALA A 22 -13.15 44.11 22.54
C ALA A 22 -13.86 43.76 21.23
N THR A 23 -14.07 44.77 20.39
CA THR A 23 -14.33 44.59 18.96
C THR A 23 -13.02 44.14 18.31
N LEU A 24 -12.82 42.83 18.19
CA LEU A 24 -11.81 42.25 17.32
C LEU A 24 -12.50 41.83 16.02
N GLY A 25 -12.06 42.47 14.94
CA GLY A 25 -12.63 42.37 13.61
C GLY A 25 -12.78 40.93 13.13
N ALA A 26 -13.76 40.75 12.24
CA ALA A 26 -13.84 39.57 11.41
C ALA A 26 -12.51 39.41 10.67
N VAL A 27 -11.64 38.54 11.20
CA VAL A 27 -10.62 37.87 10.41
C VAL A 27 -11.43 37.15 9.34
N GLY A 28 -11.36 37.65 8.10
CA GLY A 28 -11.93 36.96 6.96
C GLY A 28 -11.45 35.52 7.06
N ALA A 29 -12.39 34.59 7.21
CA ALA A 29 -12.10 33.19 7.03
C ALA A 29 -11.38 33.09 5.69
N ALA A 30 -10.11 32.68 5.72
CA ALA A 30 -9.49 32.15 4.52
C ALA A 30 -10.51 31.17 3.90
N PRO A 31 -10.74 31.20 2.58
CA PRO A 31 -11.63 30.21 1.99
C PRO A 31 -11.14 28.86 2.49
N ALA A 32 -12.01 28.11 3.16
CA ALA A 32 -11.76 26.73 3.47
C ALA A 32 -11.32 26.11 2.14
N SER A 33 -10.09 25.60 2.07
CA SER A 33 -9.65 24.85 0.90
C SER A 33 -10.78 23.89 0.57
N ALA A 34 -11.37 24.03 -0.61
CA ALA A 34 -12.50 23.19 -0.99
C ALA A 34 -12.03 21.74 -0.79
N ALA A 35 -12.82 20.93 -0.08
CA ALA A 35 -12.43 19.55 0.14
C ALA A 35 -12.16 18.88 -1.21
N PRO A 36 -11.11 18.04 -1.31
CA PRO A 36 -10.74 17.34 -2.53
C PRO A 36 -11.94 16.74 -3.25
N SER A 37 -12.06 17.05 -4.54
CA SER A 37 -13.19 16.57 -5.34
C SER A 37 -13.05 15.06 -5.57
N ASP A 38 -14.17 14.35 -5.68
CA ASP A 38 -14.14 12.93 -6.08
C ASP A 38 -13.48 12.76 -7.45
N ARG A 39 -13.52 13.79 -8.31
CA ARG A 39 -12.84 13.77 -9.61
C ARG A 39 -11.32 13.72 -9.45
N THR A 40 -10.75 14.48 -8.51
CA THR A 40 -9.31 14.46 -8.22
C THR A 40 -8.86 13.08 -7.73
N VAL A 41 -9.62 12.48 -6.82
CA VAL A 41 -9.35 11.13 -6.31
C VAL A 41 -9.42 10.08 -7.42
N VAL A 42 -10.44 10.17 -8.28
CA VAL A 42 -10.58 9.25 -9.41
C VAL A 42 -9.43 9.36 -10.40
N ASP A 43 -8.97 10.57 -10.71
CA ASP A 43 -7.81 10.76 -11.60
C ASP A 43 -6.53 10.16 -10.98
N ALA A 44 -6.29 10.44 -9.70
CA ALA A 44 -5.16 9.88 -8.97
C ALA A 44 -5.19 8.34 -8.93
N TRP A 45 -6.37 7.72 -8.74
CA TRP A 45 -6.53 6.27 -8.84
C TRP A 45 -6.17 5.73 -10.21
N HIS A 46 -6.59 6.39 -11.30
CA HIS A 46 -6.24 5.94 -12.64
C HIS A 46 -4.74 6.06 -12.88
N HIS A 47 -4.09 7.12 -12.39
CA HIS A 47 -2.64 7.25 -12.49
C HIS A 47 -1.90 6.19 -11.68
N ASP A 48 -2.25 6.00 -10.41
CA ASP A 48 -1.56 5.08 -9.51
C ASP A 48 -1.82 3.61 -9.91
N PHE A 49 -3.05 3.23 -10.26
CA PHE A 49 -3.41 1.84 -10.56
C PHE A 49 -3.37 1.44 -12.04
N LEU A 50 -3.68 2.36 -12.95
CA LEU A 50 -3.83 2.10 -14.39
C LEU A 50 -2.78 2.83 -15.24
N GLN A 51 -1.91 3.65 -14.64
CA GLN A 51 -0.82 4.36 -15.33
C GLN A 51 -1.31 5.28 -16.47
N ARG A 52 -2.51 5.87 -16.30
CA ARG A 52 -3.09 6.88 -17.21
C ARG A 52 -4.07 7.77 -16.46
N GLY A 53 -4.45 8.91 -17.02
CA GLY A 53 -5.57 9.70 -16.50
C GLY A 53 -6.92 9.03 -16.75
N ALA A 54 -7.93 9.42 -15.98
CA ALA A 54 -9.30 8.97 -16.24
C ALA A 54 -9.86 9.65 -17.49
N ASP A 55 -10.65 8.93 -18.28
CA ASP A 55 -11.46 9.53 -19.34
C ASP A 55 -12.82 9.98 -18.79
N ASP A 56 -13.62 10.66 -19.61
CA ASP A 56 -14.92 11.19 -19.17
C ASP A 56 -15.85 10.08 -18.63
N ALA A 57 -15.85 8.91 -19.26
CA ALA A 57 -16.64 7.77 -18.80
C ALA A 57 -16.13 7.20 -17.46
N GLY A 58 -14.82 7.13 -17.27
CA GLY A 58 -14.18 6.73 -16.02
C GLY A 58 -14.50 7.70 -14.88
N PHE A 59 -14.43 9.00 -15.14
CA PHE A 59 -14.86 10.02 -14.18
C PHE A 59 -16.33 9.85 -13.79
N ASP A 60 -17.24 9.80 -14.77
CA ASP A 60 -18.67 9.70 -14.52
C ASP A 60 -19.02 8.43 -13.73
N ARG A 61 -18.41 7.29 -14.11
CA ARG A 61 -18.61 6.01 -13.41
C ARG A 61 -18.13 6.10 -11.96
N TYR A 62 -16.86 6.41 -11.73
CA TYR A 62 -16.28 6.25 -10.40
C TYR A 62 -16.67 7.36 -9.43
N THR A 63 -16.93 8.58 -9.90
CA THR A 63 -17.52 9.62 -9.03
C THR A 63 -18.94 9.24 -8.59
N SER A 64 -19.78 8.74 -9.50
CA SER A 64 -21.12 8.23 -9.15
C SER A 64 -21.04 7.01 -8.22
N PHE A 65 -20.06 6.12 -8.43
CA PHE A 65 -19.83 4.95 -7.60
C PHE A 65 -19.47 5.36 -6.16
N ILE A 66 -18.53 6.31 -6.00
CA ILE A 66 -18.14 6.86 -4.70
C ILE A 66 -19.37 7.43 -3.97
N GLN A 67 -20.22 8.20 -4.66
CA GLN A 67 -21.42 8.79 -4.07
C GLN A 67 -22.45 7.74 -3.62
N THR A 68 -22.54 6.62 -4.33
CA THR A 68 -23.57 5.60 -4.08
C THR A 68 -23.12 4.55 -3.05
N PHE A 69 -21.88 4.09 -3.15
CA PHE A 69 -21.37 2.93 -2.39
C PHE A 69 -20.15 3.27 -1.52
N GLY A 70 -19.63 4.48 -1.61
CA GLY A 70 -18.44 4.93 -0.90
C GLY A 70 -17.13 4.61 -1.64
N PRO A 71 -16.01 5.24 -1.22
CA PRO A 71 -14.73 5.16 -1.91
C PRO A 71 -14.08 3.77 -1.83
N VAL A 72 -14.25 3.05 -0.73
CA VAL A 72 -13.70 1.69 -0.58
C VAL A 72 -14.28 0.74 -1.63
N ALA A 73 -15.61 0.77 -1.82
CA ALA A 73 -16.27 -0.08 -2.81
C ALA A 73 -15.89 0.31 -4.24
N ALA A 74 -15.73 1.60 -4.53
CA ALA A 74 -15.30 2.08 -5.83
C ALA A 74 -13.84 1.69 -6.16
N ALA A 75 -12.91 1.82 -5.20
CA ALA A 75 -11.53 1.38 -5.38
C ALA A 75 -11.42 -0.15 -5.51
N ASP A 76 -12.18 -0.91 -4.72
CA ASP A 76 -12.25 -2.36 -4.86
C ASP A 76 -12.79 -2.78 -6.24
N ASP A 77 -13.78 -2.08 -6.78
CA ASP A 77 -14.30 -2.31 -8.14
C ASP A 77 -13.26 -1.99 -9.22
N LEU A 78 -12.55 -0.86 -9.13
CA LEU A 78 -11.46 -0.50 -10.04
C LEU A 78 -10.36 -1.58 -10.09
N THR A 79 -9.93 -2.07 -8.92
CA THR A 79 -8.88 -3.10 -8.81
C THR A 79 -9.32 -4.50 -9.24
N LYS A 80 -10.59 -4.68 -9.63
CA LYS A 80 -11.11 -5.92 -10.25
C LYS A 80 -11.25 -5.82 -11.76
N THR A 81 -10.99 -4.66 -12.34
CA THR A 81 -11.07 -4.49 -13.79
C THR A 81 -9.99 -5.32 -14.50
N ARG A 82 -10.31 -5.77 -15.72
CA ARG A 82 -9.33 -6.40 -16.60
C ARG A 82 -8.15 -5.49 -16.89
N GLU A 83 -8.40 -4.20 -17.04
CA GLU A 83 -7.36 -3.20 -17.28
C GLU A 83 -6.37 -3.14 -16.12
N TYR A 84 -6.86 -3.07 -14.87
CA TYR A 84 -6.00 -3.19 -13.69
C TYR A 84 -5.15 -4.47 -13.74
N ALA A 85 -5.76 -5.62 -14.01
CA ALA A 85 -5.03 -6.87 -14.12
C ALA A 85 -3.93 -6.84 -15.20
N GLN A 86 -4.20 -6.23 -16.35
CA GLN A 86 -3.21 -6.05 -17.43
C GLN A 86 -2.02 -5.20 -16.98
N HIS A 87 -2.29 -4.06 -16.35
CA HIS A 87 -1.24 -3.17 -15.86
C HIS A 87 -0.41 -3.84 -14.76
N GLN A 88 -1.05 -4.43 -13.76
CA GLN A 88 -0.34 -5.05 -12.65
C GLN A 88 0.51 -6.24 -13.09
N VAL A 89 -0.03 -7.14 -13.92
CA VAL A 89 0.76 -8.25 -14.48
C VAL A 89 1.89 -7.71 -15.34
N GLY A 90 1.64 -6.69 -16.18
CA GLY A 90 2.66 -6.01 -16.97
C GLY A 90 3.82 -5.49 -16.12
N GLN A 91 3.51 -4.81 -15.02
CA GLN A 91 4.51 -4.28 -14.10
C GLN A 91 5.31 -5.38 -13.42
N LEU A 92 4.68 -6.50 -13.04
CA LEU A 92 5.41 -7.65 -12.46
C LEU A 92 6.41 -8.24 -13.45
N TYR A 93 6.05 -8.39 -14.73
CA TYR A 93 6.97 -8.85 -15.77
C TYR A 93 8.14 -7.88 -15.97
N TRP A 94 7.84 -6.59 -16.08
CA TRP A 94 8.88 -5.59 -16.27
C TRP A 94 9.83 -5.53 -15.06
N LYS A 95 9.27 -5.45 -13.85
CA LYS A 95 10.02 -5.33 -12.58
C LYS A 95 10.88 -6.56 -12.29
N HIS A 96 10.36 -7.77 -12.53
CA HIS A 96 11.03 -8.99 -12.09
C HIS A 96 11.76 -9.74 -13.20
N LEU A 97 11.31 -9.62 -14.45
CA LEU A 97 11.86 -10.35 -15.60
C LEU A 97 12.54 -9.43 -16.62
N GLN A 98 12.47 -8.10 -16.44
CA GLN A 98 13.09 -7.10 -17.33
C GLN A 98 12.63 -7.22 -18.79
N ARG A 99 11.36 -7.59 -18.99
CA ARG A 99 10.75 -7.71 -20.31
C ARG A 99 9.26 -7.42 -20.28
N GLN A 100 8.69 -7.23 -21.46
CA GLN A 100 7.25 -7.17 -21.63
C GLN A 100 6.61 -8.57 -21.48
N PRO A 101 5.33 -8.63 -21.05
CA PRO A 101 4.57 -9.87 -21.07
C PRO A 101 4.47 -10.45 -22.47
N ASP A 102 4.56 -11.78 -22.57
CA ASP A 102 4.27 -12.53 -23.79
C ASP A 102 2.77 -12.91 -23.85
N PRO A 103 2.28 -13.48 -24.96
CA PRO A 103 0.86 -13.88 -25.05
C PRO A 103 0.39 -14.86 -23.97
N GLY A 104 1.29 -15.63 -23.35
CA GLY A 104 0.97 -16.52 -22.23
C GLY A 104 0.56 -15.76 -20.97
N ALA A 105 0.88 -14.47 -20.87
CA ALA A 105 0.49 -13.63 -19.73
C ALA A 105 -1.03 -13.40 -19.65
N ALA A 106 -1.78 -13.64 -20.74
CA ALA A 106 -3.24 -13.60 -20.74
C ALA A 106 -3.82 -14.51 -19.65
N TYR A 107 -3.21 -15.67 -19.37
CA TYR A 107 -3.64 -16.57 -18.29
C TYR A 107 -3.65 -15.89 -16.92
N TRP A 108 -2.59 -15.11 -16.61
CA TRP A 108 -2.49 -14.38 -15.35
C TRP A 108 -3.48 -13.23 -15.30
N VAL A 109 -3.59 -12.47 -16.40
CA VAL A 109 -4.52 -11.34 -16.52
C VAL A 109 -5.97 -11.79 -16.33
N ASP A 110 -6.39 -12.82 -17.07
CA ASP A 110 -7.75 -13.37 -16.99
C ASP A 110 -8.04 -13.87 -15.57
N GLY A 111 -7.08 -14.60 -14.98
CA GLY A 111 -7.25 -15.12 -13.64
C GLY A 111 -7.31 -14.05 -12.56
N VAL A 112 -6.56 -12.95 -12.68
CA VAL A 112 -6.67 -11.81 -11.75
C VAL A 112 -7.97 -11.05 -11.95
N ALA A 113 -8.34 -10.76 -13.20
CA ALA A 113 -9.57 -10.04 -13.53
C ALA A 113 -10.85 -10.78 -13.11
N GLU A 114 -10.83 -12.12 -13.18
CA GLU A 114 -11.94 -12.99 -12.75
C GLU A 114 -11.90 -13.32 -11.26
N GLY A 115 -10.92 -12.80 -10.51
CA GLY A 115 -10.75 -13.08 -9.08
C GLY A 115 -10.30 -14.51 -8.74
N ARG A 116 -9.85 -15.29 -9.74
CA ARG A 116 -9.31 -16.64 -9.55
C ARG A 116 -7.92 -16.63 -8.93
N PHE A 117 -7.12 -15.61 -9.23
CA PHE A 117 -5.76 -15.46 -8.72
C PHE A 117 -5.60 -14.14 -7.96
N PRO A 118 -5.15 -14.16 -6.70
CA PRO A 118 -4.65 -12.94 -6.08
C PRO A 118 -3.35 -12.52 -6.79
N LEU A 119 -3.14 -11.21 -6.94
CA LEU A 119 -1.95 -10.66 -7.60
C LEU A 119 -0.66 -11.10 -6.90
N GLU A 120 -0.71 -11.20 -5.57
CA GLU A 120 0.35 -11.77 -4.73
C GLU A 120 0.81 -13.15 -5.24
N TRP A 121 -0.13 -14.03 -5.56
CA TRP A 121 0.20 -15.38 -6.03
C TRP A 121 0.86 -15.34 -7.41
N VAL A 122 0.43 -14.43 -8.30
CA VAL A 122 1.09 -14.21 -9.59
C VAL A 122 2.53 -13.74 -9.38
N ASN A 123 2.74 -12.76 -8.50
CA ASN A 123 4.07 -12.24 -8.15
C ASN A 123 4.98 -13.35 -7.63
N GLN A 124 4.51 -14.16 -6.67
CA GLN A 124 5.27 -15.29 -6.13
C GLN A 124 5.65 -16.31 -7.21
N ASN A 125 4.74 -16.61 -8.15
CA ASN A 125 5.05 -17.54 -9.25
C ASN A 125 6.09 -16.98 -10.23
N ILE A 126 6.04 -15.68 -10.51
CA ILE A 126 7.05 -15.00 -11.34
C ILE A 126 8.41 -15.04 -10.66
N LEU A 127 8.50 -14.65 -9.38
CA LEU A 127 9.74 -14.66 -8.60
C LEU A 127 10.32 -16.07 -8.40
N ALA A 128 9.47 -17.10 -8.34
CA ALA A 128 9.88 -18.50 -8.22
C ALA A 128 10.18 -19.18 -9.57
N SER A 129 9.96 -18.48 -10.68
CA SER A 129 10.06 -19.05 -12.03
C SER A 129 11.50 -19.44 -12.40
N PRO A 130 11.68 -20.42 -13.32
CA PRO A 130 12.98 -20.69 -13.93
C PRO A 130 13.56 -19.45 -14.64
N GLU A 131 12.70 -18.59 -15.20
CA GLU A 131 13.12 -17.40 -15.92
C GLU A 131 13.76 -16.36 -15.00
N TYR A 132 13.13 -16.06 -13.86
CA TYR A 132 13.71 -15.18 -12.85
C TYR A 132 15.07 -15.72 -12.38
N ALA A 133 15.16 -17.02 -12.11
CA ALA A 133 16.42 -17.65 -11.72
C ALA A 133 17.50 -17.55 -12.82
N ALA A 134 17.14 -17.74 -14.09
CA ALA A 134 18.06 -17.65 -15.22
C ALA A 134 18.55 -16.21 -15.47
N LEU A 135 17.65 -15.23 -15.34
CA LEU A 135 17.99 -13.80 -15.43
C LEU A 135 19.09 -13.45 -14.44
N TRP A 136 18.89 -13.78 -13.16
CA TRP A 136 19.87 -13.47 -12.12
C TRP A 136 21.11 -14.35 -12.21
N ALA A 137 21.01 -15.59 -12.67
CA ALA A 137 22.18 -16.41 -12.92
C ALA A 137 23.11 -15.77 -13.96
N LYS A 138 22.56 -15.10 -14.98
CA LYS A 138 23.33 -14.33 -15.97
C LYS A 138 23.97 -13.09 -15.34
N VAL A 139 23.24 -12.34 -14.53
CA VAL A 139 23.74 -11.12 -13.87
C VAL A 139 24.92 -11.43 -12.93
N TYR A 140 24.83 -12.53 -12.17
CA TYR A 140 25.85 -12.90 -11.19
C TYR A 140 26.90 -13.89 -11.71
N GLY A 141 26.77 -14.39 -12.94
CA GLY A 141 27.66 -15.41 -13.51
C GLY A 141 27.64 -16.76 -12.78
N SER A 142 26.53 -17.10 -12.10
CA SER A 142 26.40 -18.31 -11.29
C SER A 142 24.93 -18.73 -11.16
N SER A 143 24.64 -20.01 -11.40
CA SER A 143 23.29 -20.60 -11.27
C SER A 143 23.03 -21.24 -9.91
N LYS A 144 23.89 -20.99 -8.91
CA LYS A 144 23.70 -21.52 -7.55
C LYS A 144 22.39 -21.00 -6.94
N PRO A 145 21.64 -21.82 -6.18
CA PRO A 145 20.43 -21.36 -5.49
C PRO A 145 20.63 -20.14 -4.59
N SER A 146 21.82 -19.97 -4.01
CA SER A 146 22.17 -18.79 -3.20
C SER A 146 22.16 -17.47 -3.98
N VAL A 147 22.35 -17.50 -5.31
CA VAL A 147 22.24 -16.33 -6.18
C VAL A 147 20.79 -15.90 -6.32
N THR A 148 19.88 -16.86 -6.56
CA THR A 148 18.43 -16.58 -6.59
C THR A 148 17.95 -16.06 -5.22
N ALA A 149 18.47 -16.63 -4.13
CA ALA A 149 18.17 -16.14 -2.79
C ALA A 149 18.63 -14.69 -2.54
N ASP A 150 19.86 -14.31 -2.95
CA ASP A 150 20.33 -12.92 -2.86
C ASP A 150 19.43 -11.97 -3.65
N ALA A 151 19.01 -12.37 -4.86
CA ALA A 151 18.10 -11.58 -5.68
C ALA A 151 16.72 -11.39 -5.02
N TRP A 152 16.16 -12.43 -4.40
CA TRP A 152 14.91 -12.32 -3.65
C TRP A 152 15.03 -11.39 -2.46
N ILE A 153 16.11 -11.47 -1.68
CA ILE A 153 16.30 -10.62 -0.51
C ILE A 153 16.38 -9.15 -0.91
N ARG A 154 17.10 -8.83 -2.00
CA ARG A 154 17.13 -7.47 -2.54
C ARG A 154 15.76 -7.01 -3.02
N THR A 155 15.00 -7.90 -3.64
CA THR A 155 13.69 -7.59 -4.21
C THR A 155 12.61 -7.40 -3.14
N LEU A 156 12.58 -8.28 -2.14
CA LEU A 156 11.51 -8.34 -1.13
C LEU A 156 11.84 -7.58 0.15
N LEU A 157 13.12 -7.58 0.55
CA LEU A 157 13.55 -6.97 1.82
C LEU A 157 14.22 -5.60 1.61
N ASN A 158 14.42 -5.19 0.36
CA ASN A 158 15.06 -3.93 -0.03
C ASN A 158 16.43 -3.70 0.65
N ARG A 159 17.21 -4.79 0.83
CA ARG A 159 18.56 -4.73 1.41
C ARG A 159 19.48 -5.80 0.83
N ARG A 160 20.76 -5.70 1.17
CA ARG A 160 21.74 -6.74 0.86
C ARG A 160 21.61 -7.89 1.86
N ALA A 161 21.80 -9.11 1.36
CA ALA A 161 21.85 -10.32 2.19
C ALA A 161 23.25 -10.55 2.77
N SER A 162 23.33 -11.22 3.92
CA SER A 162 24.59 -11.78 4.40
C SER A 162 24.91 -13.11 3.69
N ALA A 163 26.17 -13.56 3.77
CA ALA A 163 26.58 -14.86 3.21
C ALA A 163 25.76 -16.01 3.82
N ASP A 164 25.56 -16.00 5.14
CA ASP A 164 24.78 -17.02 5.86
C ASP A 164 23.31 -17.00 5.45
N GLU A 165 22.74 -15.82 5.24
CA GLU A 165 21.34 -15.68 4.83
C GLU A 165 21.12 -16.23 3.41
N THR A 166 22.00 -15.90 2.45
CA THR A 166 21.91 -16.47 1.09
C THR A 166 22.14 -17.98 1.07
N ALA A 167 23.01 -18.50 1.95
CA ALA A 167 23.22 -19.94 2.10
C ALA A 167 21.97 -20.63 2.66
N TYR A 168 21.39 -20.05 3.71
CA TYR A 168 20.18 -20.56 4.36
C TYR A 168 18.99 -20.67 3.40
N TRP A 169 18.70 -19.59 2.68
CA TRP A 169 17.62 -19.57 1.68
C TRP A 169 17.96 -20.42 0.45
N GLY A 170 19.22 -20.43 0.03
CA GLY A 170 19.71 -21.31 -1.04
C GLY A 170 19.48 -22.79 -0.71
N ASP A 171 19.66 -23.21 0.54
CA ASP A 171 19.39 -24.58 0.95
C ASP A 171 17.88 -24.88 1.07
N ARG A 172 17.06 -23.90 1.47
CA ARG A 172 15.60 -24.04 1.38
C ARG A 172 15.13 -24.25 -0.05
N ILE A 173 15.69 -23.54 -1.02
CA ILE A 173 15.39 -23.75 -2.45
C ILE A 173 15.69 -25.19 -2.86
N LYS A 174 16.82 -25.77 -2.40
CA LYS A 174 17.16 -27.17 -2.70
C LYS A 174 16.19 -28.16 -2.05
N ARG A 175 15.76 -27.89 -0.82
CA ARG A 175 14.90 -28.79 -0.03
C ARG A 175 13.44 -28.76 -0.44
N TYR A 176 12.89 -27.56 -0.69
CA TYR A 176 11.45 -27.34 -0.86
C TYR A 176 11.07 -26.79 -2.25
N GLY A 177 12.07 -26.61 -3.13
CA GLY A 177 11.90 -25.91 -4.39
C GLY A 177 11.80 -24.38 -4.21
N ARG A 178 11.83 -23.66 -5.34
CA ARG A 178 11.82 -22.18 -5.33
C ARG A 178 10.54 -21.61 -4.73
N LEU A 179 9.38 -22.10 -5.13
CA LEU A 179 8.11 -21.54 -4.67
C LEU A 179 7.90 -21.75 -3.16
N GLY A 180 8.25 -22.93 -2.62
CA GLY A 180 8.18 -23.19 -1.19
C GLY A 180 9.10 -22.27 -0.40
N ALA A 181 10.37 -22.19 -0.80
CA ALA A 181 11.35 -21.31 -0.15
C ALA A 181 10.99 -19.82 -0.26
N LEU A 182 10.45 -19.39 -1.39
CA LEU A 182 10.02 -18.01 -1.60
C LEU A 182 8.86 -17.64 -0.69
N ARG A 183 7.85 -18.51 -0.54
CA ARG A 183 6.72 -18.27 0.36
C ARG A 183 7.16 -18.09 1.81
N ASP A 184 8.08 -18.94 2.26
CA ASP A 184 8.69 -18.81 3.59
C ASP A 184 9.35 -17.43 3.77
N LEU A 185 9.98 -16.86 2.74
CA LEU A 185 10.58 -15.53 2.76
C LEU A 185 9.53 -14.41 2.66
N TYR A 186 8.56 -14.56 1.76
CA TYR A 186 7.52 -13.58 1.44
C TYR A 186 6.66 -13.22 2.66
N TYR A 187 6.43 -14.17 3.55
CA TYR A 187 5.66 -13.95 4.79
C TYR A 187 6.53 -13.72 6.03
N THR A 188 7.83 -13.46 5.88
CA THR A 188 8.63 -12.97 7.01
C THR A 188 8.13 -11.59 7.44
N PRO A 189 8.23 -11.23 8.74
CA PRO A 189 7.82 -9.90 9.21
C PRO A 189 8.49 -8.76 8.45
N GLU A 190 9.76 -8.94 8.06
CA GLU A 190 10.50 -7.96 7.27
C GLU A 190 9.92 -7.81 5.85
N ALA A 191 9.62 -8.91 5.16
CA ALA A 191 9.01 -8.85 3.82
C ALA A 191 7.61 -8.22 3.86
N VAL A 192 6.81 -8.56 4.87
CA VAL A 192 5.47 -7.96 5.07
C VAL A 192 5.59 -6.46 5.35
N TYR A 193 6.54 -6.05 6.20
CA TYR A 193 6.82 -4.63 6.44
C TYR A 193 7.17 -3.89 5.14
N GLN A 194 8.06 -4.44 4.33
CA GLN A 194 8.48 -3.78 3.08
C GLN A 194 7.34 -3.62 2.07
N ARG A 195 6.41 -4.59 1.99
CA ARG A 195 5.23 -4.44 1.12
C ARG A 195 4.26 -3.38 1.62
N ILE A 196 3.92 -3.40 2.91
CA ILE A 196 3.08 -2.35 3.52
C ILE A 196 3.72 -0.97 3.32
N ASN A 197 5.03 -0.86 3.58
CA ASN A 197 5.76 0.37 3.36
C ASN A 197 5.78 0.79 1.88
N GLY A 198 5.86 -0.17 0.95
CA GLY A 198 5.71 0.06 -0.48
C GLY A 198 4.36 0.69 -0.83
N HIS A 199 3.25 0.12 -0.34
CA HIS A 199 1.92 0.69 -0.57
C HIS A 199 1.80 2.12 -0.04
N TYR A 200 2.39 2.41 1.12
CA TYR A 200 2.44 3.76 1.69
C TYR A 200 3.26 4.74 0.85
N LEU A 201 4.43 4.34 0.39
CA LEU A 201 5.26 5.18 -0.48
C LEU A 201 4.57 5.43 -1.82
N GLU A 202 3.98 4.40 -2.43
CA GLU A 202 3.31 4.51 -3.73
C GLU A 202 2.05 5.38 -3.63
N LEU A 203 1.19 5.16 -2.62
CA LEU A 203 -0.12 5.79 -2.55
C LEU A 203 -0.15 7.07 -1.71
N LEU A 204 0.71 7.21 -0.69
CA LEU A 204 0.69 8.32 0.26
C LEU A 204 1.98 9.17 0.26
N ASP A 205 3.01 8.77 -0.50
CA ASP A 205 4.30 9.45 -0.59
C ASP A 205 5.00 9.64 0.78
N ARG A 206 4.80 8.70 1.69
CA ARG A 206 5.48 8.68 3.00
C ARG A 206 5.71 7.24 3.45
N PRO A 207 6.66 6.99 4.38
CA PRO A 207 6.81 5.66 4.95
C PRO A 207 5.67 5.30 5.90
N VAL A 208 5.46 3.99 6.09
CA VAL A 208 4.54 3.47 7.10
C VAL A 208 5.08 3.74 8.51
N ASP A 209 4.21 4.25 9.38
CA ASP A 209 4.51 4.41 10.80
C ASP A 209 4.21 3.13 11.60
N GLY A 210 4.63 3.09 12.87
CA GLY A 210 4.46 1.89 13.71
C GLY A 210 3.00 1.50 13.95
N GLY A 211 2.08 2.48 13.99
CA GLY A 211 0.64 2.24 14.12
C GLY A 211 0.05 1.65 12.85
N GLY A 212 0.36 2.26 11.70
CA GLY A 212 -0.02 1.76 10.38
C GLY A 212 0.46 0.33 10.13
N TYR A 213 1.73 0.04 10.39
CA TYR A 213 2.25 -1.32 10.23
C TYR A 213 1.49 -2.34 11.08
N SER A 214 1.24 -2.02 12.35
CA SER A 214 0.52 -2.92 13.28
C SER A 214 -0.92 -3.18 12.82
N TYR A 215 -1.56 -2.17 12.24
CA TYR A 215 -2.92 -2.28 11.70
C TYR A 215 -2.97 -3.16 10.44
N TRP A 216 -2.03 -2.97 9.51
CA TRP A 216 -2.05 -3.64 8.21
C TRP A 216 -1.47 -5.05 8.21
N TYR A 217 -0.59 -5.40 9.15
CA TYR A 217 0.14 -6.68 9.15
C TYR A 217 -0.77 -7.91 8.96
N GLY A 218 -1.88 -7.95 9.70
CA GLY A 218 -2.82 -9.08 9.63
C GLY A 218 -3.64 -9.12 8.34
N LEU A 219 -3.74 -8.00 7.63
CA LEU A 219 -4.45 -7.89 6.36
C LEU A 219 -3.51 -8.23 5.19
N GLU A 220 -2.30 -7.66 5.17
CA GLU A 220 -1.28 -7.92 4.15
C GLU A 220 -0.91 -9.41 4.08
N THR A 221 -0.93 -10.13 5.21
CA THR A 221 -0.66 -11.58 5.22
C THR A 221 -1.79 -12.44 4.65
N LYS A 222 -2.95 -11.84 4.35
CA LYS A 222 -4.13 -12.55 3.83
C LYS A 222 -4.52 -12.08 2.43
N ASP A 223 -4.40 -10.78 2.17
CA ASP A 223 -4.78 -10.12 0.93
C ASP A 223 -4.02 -8.79 0.78
N ASP A 224 -2.90 -8.82 0.04
CA ASP A 224 -2.11 -7.62 -0.30
C ASP A 224 -2.99 -6.52 -0.95
N ARG A 225 -4.04 -6.88 -1.72
CA ARG A 225 -4.90 -5.92 -2.43
C ARG A 225 -5.79 -5.14 -1.47
N ALA A 226 -6.22 -5.75 -0.38
CA ALA A 226 -7.12 -5.11 0.58
C ALA A 226 -6.44 -3.93 1.29
N VAL A 227 -5.13 -3.99 1.52
CA VAL A 227 -4.35 -2.86 2.08
C VAL A 227 -4.33 -1.70 1.10
N GLN A 228 -4.01 -1.95 -0.18
CA GLN A 228 -3.99 -0.92 -1.23
C GLN A 228 -5.35 -0.22 -1.38
N VAL A 229 -6.44 -1.00 -1.45
CA VAL A 229 -7.80 -0.48 -1.58
C VAL A 229 -8.17 0.43 -0.42
N GLN A 230 -7.86 0.03 0.82
CA GLN A 230 -8.21 0.84 1.98
C GLN A 230 -7.34 2.10 2.11
N ILE A 231 -6.05 2.03 1.73
CA ILE A 231 -5.19 3.22 1.67
C ILE A 231 -5.73 4.19 0.60
N ALA A 232 -6.01 3.70 -0.61
CA ALA A 232 -6.50 4.52 -1.72
C ALA A 232 -7.87 5.16 -1.46
N ALA A 233 -8.69 4.56 -0.59
CA ALA A 233 -9.98 5.10 -0.18
C ALA A 233 -9.92 5.99 1.08
N SER A 234 -8.72 6.22 1.65
CA SER A 234 -8.55 6.94 2.90
C SER A 234 -8.66 8.47 2.75
N PRO A 235 -9.01 9.20 3.82
CA PRO A 235 -8.92 10.66 3.84
C PRO A 235 -7.52 11.19 3.50
N GLU A 236 -6.48 10.49 3.96
CA GLU A 236 -5.09 10.87 3.72
C GLU A 236 -4.71 10.77 2.23
N TYR A 237 -5.14 9.70 1.54
CA TYR A 237 -4.95 9.58 0.10
C TYR A 237 -5.68 10.71 -0.66
N ARG A 238 -6.87 11.05 -0.19
CA ARG A 238 -7.67 12.13 -0.76
C ARG A 238 -6.97 13.49 -0.62
N GLU A 239 -6.40 13.80 0.53
CA GLU A 239 -5.58 15.01 0.75
C GLU A 239 -4.36 15.03 -0.19
N ARG A 240 -3.61 13.91 -0.26
CA ARG A 240 -2.44 13.78 -1.15
C ARG A 240 -2.80 13.89 -2.63
N SER A 241 -4.01 13.50 -3.03
CA SER A 241 -4.45 13.59 -4.43
C SER A 241 -4.67 15.04 -4.86
N ASP A 242 -5.15 15.89 -3.96
CA ASP A 242 -5.34 17.32 -4.19
C ASP A 242 -4.03 18.08 -4.30
N ASP A 243 -3.02 17.73 -3.51
CA ASP A 243 -1.68 18.34 -3.59
C ASP A 243 -0.99 18.08 -4.95
N ARG A 244 -1.50 17.13 -5.75
CA ARG A 244 -0.96 16.75 -7.06
C ARG A 244 -1.70 17.36 -8.26
N SER A 245 -2.90 17.91 -8.07
CA SER A 245 -3.71 18.52 -9.14
C SER A 245 -3.33 19.97 -9.42
#